data_AF-A0A849TUN8-F1
#
_entry.id   AF-A0A849TUN8-F1
#
_cell.length_a   1.000
_cell.length_b   1.000
_cell.length_c   1.000
_cell.angle_alpha   90.00
_cell.angle_beta   90.00
_cell.angle_gamma   90.00
#
_symmetry.space_group_name_H-M   'P 1'
#
loop_
_entity.id
_entity.type
_entity.pdbx_description
1 polymer ?
#
loop_
_entity_poly.entity_id
_entity_poly.type
_entity_poly.pdbx_seq_one_letter_code
_entity_poly.pdbx_strand_id
1 'polypeptide(L)'
;MQFLQAAKSASPLHAPVLQQDVSLYAVILLAALNPAAAIVAYLMGRHSDNNTKLAISAFAGAIAGIAALWLAARLHVPFAVSNARAASGIFVLSFICCFFWAWIGRRSVAPARP
;
A
#
# COMPACT_ATOMS: atom_id res chain seq x y z
N MET A 1 -10.90 -54.27 -16.70
CA MET A 1 -11.97 -53.68 -15.86
C MET A 1 -11.43 -52.86 -14.68
N GLN A 2 -10.27 -53.17 -14.07
CA GLN A 2 -9.71 -52.38 -12.94
C GLN A 2 -9.13 -51.00 -13.31
N PHE A 3 -8.61 -50.82 -14.53
CA PHE A 3 -8.02 -49.54 -14.98
C PHE A 3 -9.04 -48.39 -15.11
N LEU A 4 -10.32 -48.70 -15.37
CA LEU A 4 -11.40 -47.71 -15.43
C LEU A 4 -11.83 -47.23 -14.03
N GLN A 5 -11.54 -48.00 -12.98
CA GLN A 5 -11.89 -47.69 -11.60
C GLN A 5 -10.86 -46.76 -10.94
N ALA A 6 -9.59 -46.84 -11.36
CA ALA A 6 -8.54 -45.90 -10.98
C ALA A 6 -8.77 -44.48 -11.55
N ALA A 7 -9.27 -44.38 -12.79
CA ALA A 7 -9.60 -43.08 -13.39
C ALA A 7 -10.79 -42.39 -12.69
N LYS A 8 -11.72 -43.16 -12.13
CA LYS A 8 -12.91 -42.64 -11.43
C LYS A 8 -12.63 -42.22 -9.98
N SER A 9 -11.48 -42.59 -9.44
CA SER A 9 -11.00 -42.24 -8.09
C SER A 9 -9.99 -41.11 -8.07
N ALA A 10 -9.59 -40.59 -9.24
CA ALA A 10 -8.92 -39.31 -9.33
C ALA A 10 -9.89 -38.23 -8.83
N SER A 11 -9.67 -37.74 -7.60
CA SER A 11 -10.40 -36.61 -7.07
C SER A 11 -10.38 -35.48 -8.11
N PRO A 12 -11.53 -34.86 -8.44
CA PRO A 12 -11.53 -33.76 -9.39
C PRO A 12 -10.54 -32.72 -8.86
N LEU A 13 -9.57 -32.34 -9.70
CA LEU A 13 -8.64 -31.26 -9.38
C LEU A 13 -9.49 -30.07 -8.94
N HIS A 14 -9.37 -29.67 -7.67
CA HIS A 14 -10.17 -28.57 -7.13
C HIS A 14 -9.94 -27.37 -8.05
N ALA A 15 -11.00 -26.85 -8.67
CA ALA A 15 -10.89 -25.68 -9.51
C ALA A 15 -10.19 -24.58 -8.68
N PRO A 16 -9.20 -23.86 -9.24
CA PRO A 16 -8.54 -22.80 -8.50
C PRO A 16 -9.60 -21.84 -8.01
N VAL A 17 -9.65 -21.60 -6.69
CA VAL A 17 -10.57 -20.63 -6.10
C VAL A 17 -10.14 -19.25 -6.61
N LEU A 18 -10.83 -18.75 -7.64
CA LEU A 18 -10.60 -17.42 -8.18
C LEU A 18 -11.11 -16.41 -7.17
N GLN A 19 -10.18 -15.86 -6.40
CA GLN A 19 -10.49 -14.91 -5.34
C GLN A 19 -10.74 -13.54 -5.98
N GLN A 20 -11.94 -12.99 -5.77
CA GLN A 20 -12.44 -11.77 -6.42
C GLN A 20 -11.41 -10.64 -6.48
N ASP A 21 -11.30 -10.01 -7.65
CA ASP A 21 -10.33 -8.95 -7.90
C ASP A 21 -10.57 -7.73 -7.00
N VAL A 22 -9.46 -7.14 -6.54
CA VAL A 22 -9.50 -5.89 -5.79
C VAL A 22 -9.74 -4.74 -6.77
N SER A 23 -10.72 -3.90 -6.47
CA SER A 23 -11.04 -2.73 -7.31
C SER A 23 -9.84 -1.77 -7.39
N LEU A 24 -9.41 -1.44 -8.62
CA LEU A 24 -8.36 -0.43 -8.85
C LEU A 24 -8.71 0.91 -8.22
N TYR A 25 -9.99 1.28 -8.23
CA TYR A 25 -10.45 2.52 -7.63
C TYR A 25 -10.21 2.55 -6.11
N ALA A 26 -10.46 1.42 -5.43
CA ALA A 26 -10.18 1.29 -4.01
C ALA A 26 -8.68 1.41 -3.72
N VAL A 27 -7.84 0.81 -4.56
CA VAL A 27 -6.38 0.89 -4.45
C VAL A 27 -5.88 2.34 -4.59
N ILE A 28 -6.39 3.08 -5.59
CA ILE A 28 -6.04 4.49 -5.81
C ILE A 28 -6.47 5.35 -4.61
N LEU A 29 -7.70 5.18 -4.12
CA LEU A 29 -8.19 5.93 -2.96
C LEU A 29 -7.39 5.63 -1.70
N LEU A 30 -7.13 4.35 -1.40
CA LEU A 30 -6.34 3.94 -0.25
C LEU A 30 -4.91 4.47 -0.31
N ALA A 31 -4.34 4.55 -1.51
CA ALA A 31 -2.99 5.06 -1.67
C ALA A 31 -2.90 6.58 -1.51
N ALA A 32 -3.86 7.32 -2.09
CA ALA A 32 -3.87 8.78 -2.14
C ALA A 32 -4.43 9.43 -0.87
N LEU A 33 -5.48 8.86 -0.26
CA LEU A 33 -6.16 9.39 0.92
C LEU A 33 -5.71 8.69 2.22
N ASN A 34 -4.48 8.16 2.27
CA ASN A 34 -3.96 7.60 3.52
C ASN A 34 -3.43 8.72 4.43
N PRO A 35 -4.12 9.04 5.55
CA PRO A 35 -3.69 10.14 6.42
C PRO A 35 -2.34 9.84 7.07
N ALA A 36 -2.05 8.59 7.43
CA ALA A 36 -0.78 8.20 8.03
C ALA A 36 0.38 8.42 7.04
N ALA A 37 0.17 8.06 5.78
CA ALA A 37 1.18 8.25 4.74
C ALA A 37 1.47 9.73 4.48
N ALA A 38 0.41 10.54 4.34
CA ALA A 38 0.53 11.97 4.09
C ALA A 38 1.23 12.72 5.24
N ILE A 39 0.82 12.45 6.49
CA ILE A 39 1.38 13.09 7.68
C ILE A 39 2.87 12.76 7.82
N VAL A 40 3.25 11.48 7.72
CA VAL A 40 4.65 11.06 7.87
C VAL A 40 5.52 11.61 6.74
N ALA A 41 5.05 11.53 5.49
CA ALA A 41 5.77 12.07 4.34
C ALA A 41 5.98 13.59 4.47
N TYR A 42 4.95 14.33 4.87
CA TYR A 42 5.01 15.77 5.08
C TYR A 42 6.00 16.16 6.19
N LEU A 43 5.90 15.53 7.37
CA LEU A 43 6.75 15.83 8.52
C LEU A 43 8.23 15.51 8.26
N MET A 44 8.52 14.37 7.61
CA MET A 44 9.91 14.05 7.23
C MET A 44 10.39 14.91 6.05
N GLY A 45 9.51 15.25 5.12
CA GLY A 45 9.82 16.12 3.98
C GLY A 45 10.31 17.51 4.40
N ARG A 46 9.80 18.04 5.51
CA ARG A 46 10.29 19.30 6.09
C ARG A 46 11.80 19.30 6.40
N HIS A 47 12.38 18.16 6.71
CA HIS A 47 13.80 18.03 7.07
C HIS A 47 14.66 17.49 5.92
N SER A 48 14.12 17.50 4.68
CA SER A 48 14.82 16.99 3.51
C SER A 48 15.67 18.07 2.84
N ASP A 49 16.98 18.02 3.08
CA ASP A 49 17.92 19.01 2.51
C ASP A 49 18.29 18.72 1.06
N ASN A 50 18.18 17.46 0.63
CA ASN A 50 18.53 17.00 -0.71
C ASN A 50 17.46 16.07 -1.30
N ASN A 51 17.57 15.79 -2.60
CA ASN A 51 16.58 14.97 -3.31
C ASN A 51 16.56 13.51 -2.82
N THR A 52 17.67 12.99 -2.32
CA THR A 52 17.74 11.65 -1.71
C THR A 52 16.93 11.58 -0.42
N LYS A 53 17.05 12.56 0.49
CA LYS A 53 16.24 12.65 1.71
C LYS A 53 14.75 12.81 1.39
N LEU A 54 14.41 13.49 0.29
CA LEU A 54 13.04 13.60 -0.19
C LEU A 54 12.47 12.24 -0.63
N ALA A 55 13.26 11.44 -1.34
CA ALA A 55 12.85 10.08 -1.70
C ALA A 55 12.69 9.19 -0.45
N ILE A 56 13.57 9.33 0.54
CA ILE A 56 13.49 8.60 1.82
C ILE A 56 12.24 9.01 2.60
N SER A 57 11.88 10.29 2.65
CA SER A 57 10.66 10.73 3.34
C SER A 57 9.39 10.26 2.65
N ALA A 58 9.37 10.24 1.31
CA ALA A 58 8.28 9.65 0.55
C ALA A 58 8.14 8.14 0.83
N PHE A 59 9.27 7.43 0.91
CA PHE A 59 9.31 5.99 1.20
C PHE A 59 8.82 5.69 2.62
N ALA A 60 9.28 6.47 3.60
CA ALA A 60 8.83 6.36 4.98
C ALA A 60 7.32 6.61 5.11
N GLY A 61 6.78 7.60 4.39
CA GLY A 61 5.34 7.82 4.28
C GLY A 61 4.59 6.60 3.72
N ALA A 62 5.09 6.01 2.62
CA ALA A 62 4.48 4.82 2.03
C ALA A 62 4.50 3.62 3.00
N ILE A 63 5.59 3.41 3.74
CA ILE A 63 5.68 2.39 4.79
C ILE A 63 4.64 2.65 5.88
N ALA A 64 4.54 3.88 6.38
CA ALA A 64 3.56 4.25 7.40
C ALA A 64 2.12 4.01 6.92
N GLY A 65 1.84 4.29 5.65
CA GLY A 65 0.55 4.04 5.02
C GLY A 65 0.18 2.55 5.00
N ILE A 66 1.12 1.69 4.61
CA ILE A 66 0.91 0.23 4.62
C ILE A 66 0.84 -0.32 6.03
N ALA A 67 1.64 0.20 6.96
CA ALA A 67 1.56 -0.19 8.37
C ALA A 67 0.17 0.13 8.96
N ALA A 68 -0.39 1.30 8.63
CA ALA A 68 -1.74 1.68 9.01
C ALA A 68 -2.81 0.77 8.38
N LEU A 69 -2.67 0.42 7.09
CA LEU A 69 -3.56 -0.53 6.42
C LEU A 69 -3.49 -1.93 7.04
N TRP A 70 -2.28 -2.40 7.35
CA TRP A 70 -2.06 -3.68 8.02
C TRP A 70 -2.71 -3.69 9.40
N LEU A 71 -2.55 -2.61 10.17
CA LEU A 71 -3.18 -2.47 11.47
C LEU A 71 -4.72 -2.46 11.36
N ALA A 72 -5.27 -1.74 10.39
CA ALA A 72 -6.72 -1.74 10.11
C ALA A 72 -7.23 -3.13 9.72
N ALA A 73 -6.48 -3.89 8.91
CA ALA A 73 -6.82 -5.26 8.56
C ALA A 73 -6.74 -6.19 9.79
N ARG A 74 -5.75 -5.99 10.67
CA ARG A 74 -5.60 -6.75 11.91
C ARG A 74 -6.75 -6.51 12.88
N LEU A 75 -7.32 -5.31 12.89
CA LEU A 75 -8.52 -4.94 13.66
C LEU A 75 -9.83 -5.39 12.98
N HIS A 76 -9.76 -6.23 11.94
CA HIS A 76 -10.91 -6.75 11.20
C HIS A 76 -11.79 -5.66 10.57
N VAL A 77 -11.20 -4.51 10.21
CA VAL A 77 -11.94 -3.47 9.52
C VAL A 77 -12.29 -3.97 8.10
N PRO A 78 -13.58 -4.03 7.72
CA PRO A 78 -14.02 -4.77 6.54
C PRO A 78 -13.41 -4.25 5.23
N PHE A 79 -13.19 -2.93 5.12
CA PHE A 79 -12.53 -2.36 3.94
C PHE A 79 -11.04 -2.75 3.86
N ALA A 80 -10.36 -2.95 4.98
CA ALA A 80 -8.93 -3.19 5.00
C ALA A 80 -8.60 -4.66 4.70
N VAL A 81 -9.42 -5.60 5.18
CA VAL A 81 -9.21 -7.05 5.01
C VAL A 81 -9.25 -7.45 3.53
N SER A 82 -10.22 -6.94 2.76
CA SER A 82 -10.34 -7.23 1.33
C SER A 82 -9.21 -6.59 0.50
N ASN A 83 -8.86 -5.34 0.83
CA ASN A 83 -7.90 -4.55 0.06
C ASN A 83 -6.43 -4.84 0.43
N ALA A 84 -6.15 -5.47 1.58
CA ALA A 84 -4.79 -5.84 2.01
C ALA A 84 -4.09 -6.78 1.01
N ARG A 85 -4.85 -7.52 0.19
CA ARG A 85 -4.30 -8.36 -0.89
C ARG A 85 -3.59 -7.56 -1.99
N ALA A 86 -3.98 -6.30 -2.18
CA ALA A 86 -3.36 -5.37 -3.12
C ALA A 86 -2.31 -4.46 -2.46
N ALA A 87 -1.74 -4.87 -1.32
CA ALA A 87 -0.80 -4.04 -0.55
C ALA A 87 0.39 -3.55 -1.37
N SER A 88 0.92 -4.33 -2.31
CA SER A 88 2.02 -3.91 -3.19
C SER A 88 1.61 -2.76 -4.12
N GLY A 89 0.43 -2.84 -4.73
CA GLY A 89 -0.11 -1.78 -5.58
C GLY A 89 -0.39 -0.51 -4.78
N ILE A 90 -0.99 -0.66 -3.59
CA ILE A 90 -1.24 0.45 -2.66
C ILE A 90 0.08 1.09 -2.26
N PHE A 91 1.12 0.30 -1.95
CA PHE A 91 2.43 0.81 -1.56
C PHE A 91 3.08 1.65 -2.67
N VAL A 92 3.10 1.15 -3.90
CA VAL A 92 3.71 1.86 -5.04
C VAL A 92 2.99 3.18 -5.32
N LEU A 93 1.65 3.17 -5.35
CA LEU A 93 0.87 4.39 -5.51
C LEU A 93 1.06 5.35 -4.32
N SER A 94 1.08 4.83 -3.09
CA SER A 94 1.34 5.63 -1.89
C SER A 94 2.71 6.29 -1.95
N PHE A 95 3.73 5.60 -2.45
CA PHE A 95 5.06 6.18 -2.62
C PHE A 95 5.06 7.37 -3.57
N ILE A 96 4.37 7.26 -4.71
CA ILE A 96 4.21 8.35 -5.68
C ILE A 96 3.42 9.52 -5.05
N CYS A 97 2.32 9.25 -4.34
CA CYS A 97 1.57 10.29 -3.63
C CYS A 97 2.38 10.94 -2.49
N CYS A 98 3.20 10.15 -1.78
CA CYS A 98 4.03 10.64 -0.70
C CYS A 98 5.16 11.55 -1.19
N PHE A 99 5.64 11.39 -2.44
CA PHE A 99 6.55 12.35 -3.04
C PHE A 99 5.94 13.76 -3.11
N PHE A 100 4.66 13.85 -3.47
CA PHE A 100 3.95 15.13 -3.51
C PHE A 100 3.86 15.74 -2.11
N TRP A 101 3.45 14.97 -1.10
CA TRP A 101 3.36 15.43 0.30
C TRP A 101 4.71 15.80 0.91
N ALA A 102 5.74 14.99 0.67
CA ALA A 102 7.10 15.26 1.12
C ALA A 102 7.65 16.55 0.50
N TRP A 103 7.35 16.79 -0.77
CA TRP A 103 7.76 18.01 -1.47
C TRP A 103 7.07 19.26 -0.93
N ILE A 104 5.78 19.17 -0.61
CA ILE A 104 5.06 20.24 0.10
C ILE A 104 5.72 20.49 1.46
N GLY A 105 6.03 19.43 2.21
CA GLY A 105 6.75 19.51 3.49
C GLY A 105 8.06 20.27 3.36
N ARG A 106 8.89 19.93 2.38
CA ARG A 106 10.17 20.59 2.11
C ARG A 106 10.01 22.09 1.84
N ARG A 107 8.98 22.50 1.09
CA ARG A 107 8.71 23.91 0.77
C ARG A 107 8.14 24.71 1.94
N SER A 108 7.51 24.03 2.89
CA SER A 108 6.88 24.71 4.04
C SER A 108 7.89 25.20 5.09
N VAL A 109 9.18 24.85 4.97
CA VAL A 109 10.24 25.36 5.84
C VAL A 109 10.85 26.61 5.22
N ALA A 110 10.75 27.75 5.91
CA ALA A 110 11.40 28.98 5.52
C ALA A 110 12.93 28.82 5.50
N PRO A 111 13.67 29.48 4.59
CA PRO A 111 15.13 29.43 4.63
C PRO A 111 15.61 29.92 5.99
N ALA A 112 16.46 29.13 6.65
CA ALA A 112 17.12 29.53 7.88
C ALA A 112 17.84 30.86 7.60
N ARG A 113 17.44 31.92 8.31
CA ARG A 113 18.16 33.20 8.25
C ARG A 113 19.58 32.95 8.81
N PRO A 114 20.63 33.44 8.14
CA PRO A 114 22.00 33.29 8.57
C PRO A 114 22.28 33.96 9.92
#